data_AF-A0A7J4TLS7-F1
#
_entry.id   AF-A0A7J4TLS7-F1
#
_cell.length_a   1.000
_cell.length_b   1.000
_cell.length_c   1.000
_cell.angle_alpha   90.00
_cell.angle_beta   90.00
_cell.angle_gamma   90.00
#
_symmetry.space_group_name_H-M   'P 1'
#
loop_
_entity.id
_entity.type
_entity.pdbx_description
1 polymer ?
#
loop_
_entity_poly.entity_id
_entity_poly.type
_entity_poly.pdbx_seq_one_letter_code
_entity_poly.pdbx_strand_id
1 'polypeptide(L)'
;MFLCSWKGGINLIVKRAKVLLLLFVLILSTTFSAAEPGGNGDGLRDMQCGGACHGDASQNASSLLTLSIEFPEYVWVGQPTEVIVEIGGVNAAHDEHLIGLFLLSSTNANGDTPLDDGWEILSDGQGGSGNYVEMTTSSNQATVEQTWVLRANEVGTKTLFASVHHGDSSGPSEGRPFFGVSQGFAVNIDPVPENLARLHDDFTPVTSREVGDELSMTVHTTYANAVEIEWRTEDGAVMQAVVNSTAPDYWQFTLPATLTPSIIEWRAILSGEGPSQTTPWFVLGSQITPEPVNEMPIYLQGVAMGLLLFGAVLLLQKQSIHPEEVMKIYDETSTIEAIESNQTPEQTPPSAAPLPEDGLPPGWTEEQWQWYGHEYLAGTYGGDGQ
;
A
#
# COMPACT_ATOMS: atom_id res chain seq x y z
N MET A 1 -48.11 -32.53 -11.55
CA MET A 1 -46.65 -32.38 -11.68
C MET A 1 -46.18 -30.94 -11.95
N PHE A 2 -47.00 -30.07 -12.56
CA PHE A 2 -46.63 -28.67 -12.89
C PHE A 2 -46.38 -27.71 -11.70
N LEU A 3 -46.85 -28.02 -10.49
CA LEU A 3 -46.74 -27.13 -9.32
C LEU A 3 -45.40 -27.24 -8.56
N CYS A 4 -44.60 -28.31 -8.78
CA CYS A 4 -43.32 -28.50 -8.09
C CYS A 4 -42.15 -27.81 -8.80
N SER A 5 -42.13 -27.80 -10.14
CA SER A 5 -41.10 -27.11 -10.94
C SER A 5 -41.14 -25.59 -10.78
N TRP A 6 -42.34 -25.01 -10.61
CA TRP A 6 -42.52 -23.57 -10.42
C TRP A 6 -41.95 -23.05 -9.08
N LYS A 7 -42.08 -23.82 -7.99
CA LYS A 7 -41.52 -23.46 -6.67
C LYS A 7 -39.99 -23.50 -6.63
N GLY A 8 -39.34 -24.37 -7.42
CA GLY A 8 -37.88 -24.44 -7.54
C GLY A 8 -37.30 -23.23 -8.27
N GLY A 9 -37.94 -22.81 -9.37
CA GLY A 9 -37.57 -21.60 -10.12
C GLY A 9 -37.76 -20.31 -9.31
N ILE A 10 -38.87 -20.19 -8.57
CA ILE A 10 -39.13 -19.03 -7.70
C ILE A 10 -38.06 -18.93 -6.58
N ASN A 11 -37.70 -20.03 -5.94
CA ASN A 11 -36.67 -20.03 -4.89
C ASN A 11 -35.27 -19.66 -5.41
N LEU A 12 -34.93 -20.05 -6.64
CA LEU A 12 -33.67 -19.68 -7.28
C LEU A 12 -33.63 -18.19 -7.66
N ILE A 13 -34.73 -17.66 -8.19
CA ILE A 13 -34.89 -16.23 -8.51
C ILE A 13 -34.80 -15.39 -7.24
N VAL A 14 -35.45 -15.81 -6.15
CA VAL A 14 -35.41 -15.11 -4.85
C VAL A 14 -34.01 -15.14 -4.24
N LYS A 15 -33.26 -16.24 -4.35
CA LYS A 15 -31.86 -16.30 -3.89
C LYS A 15 -30.95 -15.39 -4.69
N ARG A 16 -31.05 -15.39 -6.03
CA ARG A 16 -30.28 -14.48 -6.90
C ARG A 16 -30.62 -13.02 -6.65
N ALA A 17 -31.90 -12.68 -6.43
CA ALA A 17 -32.32 -11.34 -6.07
C ALA A 17 -31.75 -10.89 -4.71
N LYS A 18 -31.70 -11.77 -3.71
CA LYS A 18 -31.07 -11.46 -2.41
C LYS A 18 -29.57 -11.24 -2.51
N VAL A 19 -28.87 -12.01 -3.34
CA VAL A 19 -27.43 -11.86 -3.58
C VAL A 19 -27.14 -10.58 -4.35
N LEU A 20 -27.93 -10.29 -5.40
CA LEU A 20 -27.82 -9.03 -6.13
C LEU A 20 -28.14 -7.83 -5.24
N LEU A 21 -29.13 -7.93 -4.36
CA LEU A 21 -29.42 -6.90 -3.37
C LEU A 21 -28.28 -6.75 -2.37
N LEU A 22 -27.68 -7.84 -1.89
CA LEU A 22 -26.51 -7.81 -1.00
C LEU A 22 -25.31 -7.15 -1.69
N LEU A 23 -25.02 -7.54 -2.94
CA LEU A 23 -23.94 -6.93 -3.74
C LEU A 23 -24.23 -5.46 -4.03
N PHE A 24 -25.47 -5.10 -4.31
CA PHE A 24 -25.89 -3.72 -4.52
C PHE A 24 -25.76 -2.88 -3.24
N VAL A 25 -26.14 -3.44 -2.08
CA VAL A 25 -25.92 -2.80 -0.77
C VAL A 25 -24.43 -2.68 -0.46
N LEU A 26 -23.62 -3.70 -0.77
CA LEU A 26 -22.17 -3.67 -0.59
C LEU A 26 -21.51 -2.60 -1.47
N ILE A 27 -21.92 -2.50 -2.74
CA ILE A 27 -21.47 -1.46 -3.68
C ILE A 27 -21.97 -0.08 -3.25
N LEU A 28 -23.19 0.05 -2.73
CA LEU A 28 -23.68 1.32 -2.19
C LEU A 28 -23.04 1.68 -0.84
N SER A 29 -22.46 0.70 -0.14
CA SER A 29 -21.71 0.91 1.11
C SER A 29 -20.23 1.19 0.89
N THR A 30 -19.72 1.10 -0.35
CA THR A 30 -18.39 1.64 -0.63
C THR A 30 -18.51 3.15 -0.58
N THR A 31 -17.88 3.75 0.43
CA THR A 31 -17.69 5.19 0.50
C THR A 31 -16.94 5.64 -0.76
N PHE A 32 -17.45 6.67 -1.44
CA PHE A 32 -16.63 7.38 -2.43
C PHE A 32 -15.36 7.84 -1.73
N SER A 33 -14.20 7.65 -2.39
CA SER A 33 -12.88 8.00 -1.86
C SER A 33 -12.93 9.42 -1.28
N ALA A 34 -12.87 9.54 0.03
CA ALA A 34 -12.78 10.79 0.75
C ALA A 34 -11.30 11.04 1.10
N ALA A 35 -10.92 12.29 1.37
CA ALA A 35 -9.65 12.55 2.03
C ALA A 35 -9.58 11.75 3.34
N GLU A 36 -8.46 11.05 3.59
CA GLU A 36 -8.25 10.30 4.82
C GLU A 36 -8.18 11.31 5.98
N PRO A 37 -9.19 11.39 6.87
CA PRO A 37 -9.26 12.47 7.86
C PRO A 37 -8.16 12.38 8.93
N GLY A 38 -7.42 11.28 8.98
CA GLY A 38 -6.36 11.01 9.95
C GLY A 38 -4.93 11.17 9.43
N GLY A 39 -4.74 11.56 8.16
CA GLY A 39 -3.41 11.58 7.54
C GLY A 39 -2.82 10.19 7.30
N ASN A 40 -1.62 10.15 6.74
CA ASN A 40 -0.85 8.95 6.40
C ASN A 40 0.52 8.89 7.10
N GLY A 41 0.80 9.85 7.97
CA GLY A 41 2.03 9.98 8.73
C GLY A 41 3.24 10.40 7.89
N ASP A 42 4.25 10.91 8.57
CA ASP A 42 5.50 11.37 7.97
C ASP A 42 6.23 10.24 7.23
N GLY A 43 7.04 10.60 6.23
CA GLY A 43 7.93 9.65 5.60
C GLY A 43 8.48 10.08 4.24
N LEU A 44 9.06 9.11 3.55
CA LEU A 44 9.49 9.25 2.16
C LEU A 44 8.32 8.87 1.24
N ARG A 45 7.88 9.81 0.40
CA ARG A 45 6.69 9.70 -0.45
C ARG A 45 6.89 10.46 -1.76
N ASP A 46 6.45 9.84 -2.85
CA ASP A 46 6.22 10.55 -4.11
C ASP A 46 5.00 11.48 -4.00
N MET A 47 5.00 12.57 -4.76
CA MET A 47 3.90 13.55 -4.75
C MET A 47 2.53 12.92 -5.08
N GLN A 48 2.47 11.90 -5.93
CA GLN A 48 1.22 11.15 -6.21
C GLN A 48 1.28 9.73 -5.66
N CYS A 49 1.20 9.59 -4.35
CA CYS A 49 1.11 8.32 -3.63
C CYS A 49 -0.22 7.54 -3.79
N GLY A 50 -0.99 7.77 -4.88
CA GLY A 50 -2.12 6.91 -5.28
C GLY A 50 -3.25 6.73 -4.26
N GLY A 51 -3.64 7.79 -3.56
CA GLY A 51 -4.66 7.73 -2.49
C GLY A 51 -4.10 7.58 -1.09
N ALA A 52 -2.89 7.04 -0.95
CA ALA A 52 -2.24 6.77 0.34
C ALA A 52 -1.61 8.00 1.01
N CYS A 53 -2.00 9.21 0.62
CA CYS A 53 -1.68 10.42 1.38
C CYS A 53 -2.94 11.22 1.64
N HIS A 54 -3.78 11.45 0.62
CA HIS A 54 -4.95 12.35 0.76
C HIS A 54 -6.13 12.05 -0.17
N GLY A 55 -6.12 10.94 -0.93
CA GLY A 55 -7.18 10.60 -1.91
C GLY A 55 -6.68 10.47 -3.36
N ASP A 56 -7.56 10.02 -4.27
CA ASP A 56 -7.21 9.84 -5.69
C ASP A 56 -6.88 11.19 -6.34
N ALA A 57 -5.72 11.28 -7.01
CA ALA A 57 -5.23 12.51 -7.65
C ALA A 57 -6.23 13.13 -8.66
N SER A 58 -7.10 12.33 -9.28
CA SER A 58 -8.14 12.80 -10.20
C SER A 58 -9.29 13.56 -9.51
N GLN A 59 -9.35 13.52 -8.18
CA GLN A 59 -10.39 14.15 -7.37
C GLN A 59 -9.92 15.42 -6.65
N ASN A 60 -8.63 15.77 -6.78
CA ASN A 60 -8.04 16.93 -6.12
C ASN A 60 -8.62 18.24 -6.65
N ALA A 61 -9.14 19.05 -5.74
CA ALA A 61 -9.37 20.47 -5.98
C ALA A 61 -8.06 21.26 -5.81
N SER A 62 -7.98 22.45 -6.39
CA SER A 62 -6.81 23.32 -6.19
C SER A 62 -6.84 23.95 -4.81
N SER A 63 -5.74 23.82 -4.08
CA SER A 63 -5.51 24.53 -2.81
C SER A 63 -5.31 26.02 -3.06
N LEU A 64 -5.76 26.85 -2.12
CA LEU A 64 -5.55 28.31 -2.11
C LEU A 64 -4.35 28.73 -1.26
N LEU A 65 -3.68 27.77 -0.60
CA LEU A 65 -2.49 28.04 0.19
C LEU A 65 -1.35 28.53 -0.70
N THR A 66 -0.58 29.48 -0.18
CA THR A 66 0.63 29.97 -0.84
C THR A 66 1.85 29.27 -0.27
N LEU A 67 2.77 28.85 -1.15
CA LEU A 67 3.95 28.10 -0.77
C LEU A 67 5.21 28.82 -1.25
N SER A 68 6.16 29.02 -0.34
CA SER A 68 7.50 29.54 -0.64
C SER A 68 8.58 28.68 0.01
N ILE A 69 9.76 28.69 -0.59
CA ILE A 69 10.95 28.01 -0.07
C ILE A 69 12.03 29.07 0.14
N GLU A 70 12.63 29.06 1.32
CA GLU A 70 13.80 29.84 1.69
C GLU A 70 14.98 28.92 2.01
N PHE A 71 16.18 29.36 1.65
CA PHE A 71 17.44 28.67 1.93
C PHE A 71 18.58 29.70 2.02
N PRO A 72 19.71 29.36 2.66
CA PRO A 72 20.87 30.24 2.76
C PRO A 72 21.39 30.72 1.40
N GLU A 73 21.99 31.92 1.39
CA GLU A 73 22.62 32.50 0.19
C GLU A 73 23.70 31.58 -0.40
N TYR A 74 24.41 30.83 0.46
CA TYR A 74 25.48 29.91 0.08
C TYR A 74 25.13 28.49 0.50
N VAL A 75 25.08 27.60 -0.48
CA VAL A 75 24.85 26.16 -0.28
C VAL A 75 26.08 25.43 -0.78
N TRP A 76 26.74 24.68 0.10
CA TRP A 76 27.99 23.99 -0.23
C TRP A 76 27.76 22.50 -0.43
N VAL A 77 28.37 21.93 -1.47
CA VAL A 77 28.33 20.49 -1.71
C VAL A 77 28.83 19.72 -0.48
N GLY A 78 28.15 18.63 -0.12
CA GLY A 78 28.49 17.79 1.04
C GLY A 78 28.16 18.39 2.41
N GLN A 79 27.73 19.66 2.49
CA GLN A 79 27.45 20.32 3.76
C GLN A 79 25.94 20.38 4.07
N PRO A 80 25.54 20.19 5.34
CA PRO A 80 24.14 20.37 5.75
C PRO A 80 23.65 21.80 5.48
N THR A 81 22.48 21.91 4.88
CA THR A 81 21.84 23.16 4.47
C THR A 81 20.40 23.18 4.95
N GLU A 82 19.99 24.29 5.55
CA GLU A 82 18.62 24.53 6.00
C GLU A 82 17.73 24.90 4.82
N VAL A 83 16.57 24.27 4.70
CA VAL A 83 15.54 24.59 3.72
C VAL A 83 14.24 24.80 4.48
N ILE A 84 13.73 26.02 4.45
CA ILE A 84 12.52 26.43 5.16
C ILE A 84 11.40 26.57 4.15
N VAL A 85 10.28 25.90 4.40
CA VAL A 85 9.06 26.01 3.59
C VAL A 85 8.03 26.78 4.39
N GLU A 86 7.59 27.91 3.84
CA GLU A 86 6.53 28.73 4.42
C GLU A 86 5.20 28.45 3.71
N ILE A 87 4.16 28.16 4.50
CA ILE A 87 2.79 27.95 4.06
C ILE A 87 1.96 29.13 4.55
N GLY A 88 1.42 29.91 3.62
CA GLY A 88 0.55 31.05 3.91
C GLY A 88 -0.92 30.79 3.58
N GLY A 89 -1.82 31.43 4.34
CA GLY A 89 -3.27 31.38 4.12
C GLY A 89 -3.99 30.30 4.91
N VAL A 90 -3.33 29.66 5.88
CA VAL A 90 -3.84 28.52 6.65
C VAL A 90 -5.13 28.84 7.41
N ASN A 91 -5.25 30.01 8.03
CA ASN A 91 -6.47 30.44 8.72
C ASN A 91 -7.63 30.84 7.80
N ALA A 92 -7.35 31.05 6.51
CA ALA A 92 -8.33 31.47 5.51
C ALA A 92 -8.74 30.32 4.59
N ALA A 93 -7.93 29.27 4.54
CA ALA A 93 -8.14 28.08 3.76
C ALA A 93 -8.78 27.01 4.64
N HIS A 94 -10.10 26.82 4.47
CA HIS A 94 -10.91 25.71 5.01
C HIS A 94 -10.77 25.43 6.53
N ASP A 95 -11.58 24.55 7.13
CA ASP A 95 -11.30 24.10 8.50
C ASP A 95 -10.22 22.99 8.41
N GLU A 96 -9.00 23.39 8.04
CA GLU A 96 -7.85 22.51 7.91
C GLU A 96 -7.33 22.15 9.32
N HIS A 97 -7.55 20.91 9.74
CA HIS A 97 -6.98 20.38 10.99
C HIS A 97 -5.64 19.69 10.77
N LEU A 98 -5.35 19.27 9.53
CA LEU A 98 -4.16 18.53 9.15
C LEU A 98 -3.74 18.90 7.73
N ILE A 99 -2.49 19.32 7.57
CA ILE A 99 -1.86 19.61 6.29
C ILE A 99 -0.70 18.64 6.09
N GLY A 100 -0.69 17.92 4.98
CA GLY A 100 0.47 17.18 4.51
C GLY A 100 1.34 18.07 3.63
N LEU A 101 2.62 18.23 3.96
CA LEU A 101 3.57 19.04 3.22
C LEU A 101 4.67 18.16 2.64
N PHE A 102 4.95 18.35 1.36
CA PHE A 102 6.03 17.71 0.62
C PHE A 102 7.12 18.72 0.28
N LEU A 103 8.37 18.29 0.42
CA LEU A 103 9.51 18.83 -0.28
C LEU A 103 9.84 17.91 -1.47
N LEU A 104 9.97 18.47 -2.67
CA LEU A 104 10.10 17.71 -3.92
C LEU A 104 11.25 18.27 -4.78
N SER A 105 11.84 17.43 -5.62
CA SER A 105 12.82 17.81 -6.66
C SER A 105 12.18 18.07 -8.03
N SER A 106 10.98 17.53 -8.27
CA SER A 106 10.23 17.74 -9.51
C SER A 106 8.72 17.67 -9.27
N THR A 107 7.94 17.87 -10.32
CA THR A 107 6.47 17.71 -10.29
C THR A 107 6.00 16.55 -11.17
N ASN A 108 6.90 15.60 -11.45
CA ASN A 108 6.65 14.44 -12.31
C ASN A 108 5.83 13.33 -11.64
N ALA A 109 5.39 13.54 -10.40
CA ALA A 109 4.53 12.67 -9.61
C ALA A 109 5.14 11.34 -9.13
N ASN A 110 6.30 10.96 -9.66
CA ASN A 110 7.07 9.78 -9.30
C ASN A 110 8.55 10.06 -9.54
N GLY A 111 9.41 9.58 -8.65
CA GLY A 111 10.84 9.91 -8.70
C GLY A 111 11.04 11.42 -8.55
N ASP A 112 10.24 12.02 -7.68
CA ASP A 112 10.17 13.46 -7.46
C ASP A 112 10.60 13.86 -6.05
N THR A 113 11.22 12.95 -5.32
CA THR A 113 11.78 13.25 -4.00
C THR A 113 13.13 13.96 -4.16
N PRO A 114 13.59 14.71 -3.14
CA PRO A 114 14.94 15.27 -3.14
C PRO A 114 16.04 14.22 -3.38
N LEU A 115 15.81 12.97 -2.94
CA LEU A 115 16.76 11.86 -3.11
C LEU A 115 16.97 11.50 -4.59
N ASP A 116 15.93 11.62 -5.40
CA ASP A 116 16.01 11.32 -6.84
C ASP A 116 16.86 12.35 -7.61
N ASP A 117 17.05 13.54 -7.04
CA ASP A 117 17.93 14.59 -7.57
C ASP A 117 19.18 14.78 -6.70
N GLY A 118 19.67 13.73 -6.03
CA GLY A 118 20.98 13.75 -5.37
C GLY A 118 21.07 14.55 -4.08
N TRP A 119 19.94 14.84 -3.43
CA TRP A 119 19.91 15.33 -2.06
C TRP A 119 19.80 14.17 -1.05
N GLU A 120 20.54 14.24 0.03
CA GLU A 120 20.27 13.47 1.24
C GLU A 120 19.40 14.32 2.18
N ILE A 121 18.31 13.74 2.71
CA ILE A 121 17.49 14.39 3.74
C ILE A 121 18.05 13.96 5.10
N LEU A 122 18.71 14.87 5.78
CA LEU A 122 19.33 14.62 7.09
C LEU A 122 18.32 14.76 8.23
N SER A 123 17.30 15.60 8.04
CA SER A 123 16.22 15.83 9.01
C SER A 123 15.00 16.39 8.29
N ASP A 124 13.82 15.92 8.65
CA ASP A 124 12.52 16.46 8.20
C ASP A 124 11.91 17.50 9.13
N GLY A 125 12.59 17.80 10.25
CA GLY A 125 12.13 18.77 11.24
C GLY A 125 11.12 18.21 12.25
N GLN A 126 10.73 16.93 12.13
CA GLN A 126 9.85 16.24 13.06
C GLN A 126 10.50 14.98 13.69
N GLY A 127 11.82 14.84 13.52
CA GLY A 127 12.61 13.73 14.08
C GLY A 127 12.83 12.56 13.13
N GLY A 128 12.32 12.65 11.90
CA GLY A 128 12.58 11.71 10.81
C GLY A 128 13.52 12.28 9.75
N SER A 129 13.51 11.62 8.58
CA SER A 129 14.29 11.97 7.38
C SER A 129 13.44 11.87 6.11
N GLY A 130 12.13 12.09 6.25
CA GLY A 130 11.18 12.06 5.15
C GLY A 130 11.16 13.34 4.32
N ASN A 131 10.68 13.24 3.08
CA ASN A 131 10.35 14.43 2.28
C ASN A 131 8.90 14.88 2.48
N TYR A 132 8.09 14.08 3.18
CA TYR A 132 6.70 14.36 3.50
C TYR A 132 6.51 14.39 5.02
N VAL A 133 5.84 15.43 5.50
CA VAL A 133 5.45 15.58 6.90
C VAL A 133 4.01 16.03 7.05
N GLU A 134 3.38 15.69 8.18
CA GLU A 134 2.03 16.11 8.52
C GLU A 134 2.06 17.11 9.67
N MET A 135 1.33 18.20 9.50
CA MET A 135 1.27 19.29 10.48
C MET A 135 -0.16 19.57 10.87
N THR A 136 -0.42 19.60 12.16
CA THR A 136 -1.70 20.06 12.69
C THR A 136 -1.71 21.57 12.78
N THR A 137 -2.72 22.20 12.19
CA THR A 137 -2.86 23.65 12.16
C THR A 137 -3.94 24.12 13.11
N SER A 138 -3.75 25.30 13.71
CA SER A 138 -4.80 25.95 14.50
C SER A 138 -5.46 27.05 13.69
N SER A 139 -6.77 27.25 13.90
CA SER A 139 -7.57 28.24 13.16
C SER A 139 -7.12 29.70 13.29
N ASN A 140 -6.21 30.00 14.23
CA ASN A 140 -5.66 31.34 14.43
C ASN A 140 -4.31 31.58 13.73
N GLN A 141 -3.69 30.55 13.15
CA GLN A 141 -2.39 30.66 12.46
C GLN A 141 -2.60 31.00 10.99
N ALA A 142 -2.15 32.17 10.56
CA ALA A 142 -2.19 32.57 9.15
C ALA A 142 -1.07 31.93 8.32
N THR A 143 0.08 31.66 8.96
CA THR A 143 1.29 31.15 8.35
C THR A 143 1.86 30.03 9.23
N VAL A 144 2.41 29.00 8.59
CA VAL A 144 3.12 27.89 9.21
C VAL A 144 4.44 27.66 8.48
N GLU A 145 5.49 27.33 9.22
CA GLU A 145 6.83 27.04 8.67
C GLU A 145 7.20 25.59 8.97
N GLN A 146 7.88 24.96 8.02
CA GLN A 146 8.48 23.65 8.17
C GLN A 146 9.91 23.67 7.65
N THR A 147 10.82 23.07 8.42
CA THR A 147 12.26 23.09 8.10
C THR A 147 12.75 21.68 7.79
N TRP A 148 13.46 21.55 6.66
CA TRP A 148 14.28 20.39 6.32
C TRP A 148 15.75 20.74 6.43
N VAL A 149 16.58 19.74 6.74
CA VAL A 149 18.02 19.83 6.59
C VAL A 149 18.45 18.87 5.50
N LEU A 150 19.00 19.43 4.42
CA LEU A 150 19.45 18.68 3.24
C LEU A 150 20.96 18.70 3.09
N ARG A 151 21.51 17.72 2.37
CA ARG A 151 22.90 17.71 1.91
C ARG A 151 22.95 17.34 0.43
N ALA A 152 23.53 18.20 -0.41
CA ALA A 152 23.75 17.91 -1.82
C ALA A 152 24.99 17.04 -2.04
N ASN A 153 24.92 16.09 -2.98
CA ASN A 153 26.03 15.22 -3.33
C ASN A 153 26.96 15.78 -4.42
N GLU A 154 26.52 16.81 -5.17
CA GLU A 154 27.26 17.38 -6.30
C GLU A 154 27.06 18.90 -6.42
N VAL A 155 28.03 19.56 -7.07
CA VAL A 155 27.98 20.98 -7.43
C VAL A 155 27.07 21.16 -8.65
N GLY A 156 26.27 22.22 -8.66
CA GLY A 156 25.36 22.52 -9.76
C GLY A 156 24.12 23.25 -9.30
N THR A 157 23.17 23.47 -10.20
CA THR A 157 21.86 24.03 -9.86
C THR A 157 20.85 22.90 -9.75
N LYS A 158 20.16 22.81 -8.61
CA LYS A 158 19.05 21.87 -8.37
C LYS A 158 17.77 22.66 -8.14
N THR A 159 16.62 22.06 -8.43
CA THR A 159 15.32 22.74 -8.24
C THR A 159 14.55 22.06 -7.12
N LEU A 160 13.97 22.85 -6.21
CA LEU A 160 13.07 22.37 -5.18
C LEU A 160 11.66 22.92 -5.39
N PHE A 161 10.66 22.12 -5.03
CA PHE A 161 9.24 22.49 -5.01
C PHE A 161 8.67 22.14 -3.65
N ALA A 162 7.72 22.95 -3.20
CA ALA A 162 6.87 22.65 -2.06
C ALA A 162 5.49 22.24 -2.59
N SER A 163 4.89 21.22 -1.99
CA SER A 163 3.53 20.79 -2.33
C SER A 163 2.74 20.50 -1.08
N VAL A 164 1.47 20.89 -1.05
CA VAL A 164 0.56 20.65 0.07
C VAL A 164 -0.62 19.83 -0.37
N HIS A 165 -0.99 18.90 0.49
CA HIS A 165 -2.26 18.19 0.44
C HIS A 165 -3.01 18.43 1.75
N HIS A 166 -4.31 18.62 1.66
CA HIS A 166 -5.18 18.73 2.83
C HIS A 166 -6.63 18.42 2.44
N GLY A 167 -7.51 18.37 3.44
CA GLY A 167 -8.94 18.20 3.25
C GLY A 167 -9.72 19.15 4.15
N ASP A 168 -10.96 19.44 3.75
CA ASP A 168 -11.88 20.20 4.59
C ASP A 168 -12.54 19.26 5.61
N SER A 169 -12.47 19.62 6.89
CA SER A 169 -13.08 18.84 7.97
C SER A 169 -14.55 19.19 8.22
N SER A 170 -15.05 20.26 7.58
CA SER A 170 -16.41 20.74 7.79
C SER A 170 -16.97 21.45 6.54
N GLY A 171 -18.26 21.80 6.57
CA GLY A 171 -18.86 22.65 5.53
C GLY A 171 -19.14 21.94 4.18
N PRO A 172 -19.43 22.71 3.12
CA PRO A 172 -19.89 22.17 1.84
C PRO A 172 -18.81 21.42 1.04
N SER A 173 -17.54 21.52 1.45
CA SER A 173 -16.41 20.84 0.84
C SER A 173 -15.86 19.72 1.72
N GLU A 174 -16.56 19.34 2.80
CA GLU A 174 -16.14 18.29 3.73
C GLU A 174 -15.73 17.01 2.98
N GLY A 175 -14.56 16.48 3.33
CA GLY A 175 -14.00 15.24 2.76
C GLY A 175 -13.44 15.39 1.34
N ARG A 176 -13.46 16.58 0.73
CA ARG A 176 -12.81 16.85 -0.56
C ARG A 176 -11.30 17.03 -0.37
N PRO A 177 -10.47 16.36 -1.19
CA PRO A 177 -9.03 16.57 -1.17
C PRO A 177 -8.63 17.82 -1.95
N PHE A 178 -7.65 18.55 -1.43
CA PHE A 178 -7.06 19.71 -2.06
C PHE A 178 -5.56 19.48 -2.28
N PHE A 179 -5.07 20.02 -3.38
CA PHE A 179 -3.68 19.92 -3.81
C PHE A 179 -3.17 21.30 -4.25
N GLY A 180 -1.99 21.68 -3.77
CA GLY A 180 -1.29 22.88 -4.24
C GLY A 180 0.20 22.58 -4.40
N VAL A 181 0.83 23.15 -5.42
CA VAL A 181 2.27 23.05 -5.64
C VAL A 181 2.84 24.44 -5.94
N SER A 182 4.02 24.72 -5.40
CA SER A 182 4.73 25.97 -5.62
C SER A 182 5.31 26.05 -7.04
N GLN A 183 5.83 27.23 -7.39
CA GLN A 183 6.83 27.34 -8.45
C GLN A 183 8.12 26.62 -8.06
N GLY A 184 8.99 26.35 -9.03
CA GLY A 184 10.32 25.78 -8.76
C GLY A 184 11.29 26.84 -8.24
N PHE A 185 12.01 26.50 -7.17
CA PHE A 185 13.05 27.32 -6.57
C PHE A 185 14.42 26.74 -6.90
N ALA A 186 15.25 27.51 -7.62
CA ALA A 186 16.58 27.07 -8.03
C ALA A 186 17.60 27.31 -6.91
N VAL A 187 18.23 26.24 -6.44
CA VAL A 187 19.30 26.23 -5.44
C VAL A 187 20.63 26.04 -6.17
N ASN A 188 21.55 26.98 -6.01
CA ASN A 188 22.90 26.85 -6.55
C ASN A 188 23.81 26.23 -5.48
N ILE A 189 24.33 25.05 -5.77
CA ILE A 189 25.29 24.34 -4.93
C ILE A 189 26.69 24.63 -5.44
N ASP A 190 27.50 25.23 -4.57
CA ASP A 190 28.87 25.65 -4.84
C ASP A 190 29.91 24.70 -4.22
N PRO A 191 31.14 24.68 -4.74
CA PRO A 191 32.24 23.95 -4.12
C PRO A 191 32.62 24.55 -2.76
N VAL A 192 32.96 23.69 -1.80
CA VAL A 192 33.40 24.11 -0.46
C VAL A 192 34.67 24.99 -0.55
N PRO A 193 34.68 26.19 0.04
CA PRO A 193 35.87 27.04 0.12
C PRO A 193 37.04 26.37 0.85
N GLU A 194 38.27 26.71 0.45
CA GLU A 194 39.47 26.23 1.14
C GLU A 194 39.49 26.69 2.61
N ASN A 195 39.92 25.80 3.50
CA ASN A 195 40.03 26.05 4.95
C ASN A 195 38.71 26.43 5.66
N LEU A 196 37.55 26.26 5.04
CA LEU A 196 36.26 26.44 5.70
C LEU A 196 36.15 25.47 6.89
N ALA A 197 35.99 26.01 8.10
CA ALA A 197 35.69 25.23 9.30
C ALA A 197 34.31 24.60 9.11
N ARG A 198 34.20 23.28 9.18
CA ARG A 198 32.96 22.58 8.82
C ARG A 198 32.79 21.23 9.49
N LEU A 199 31.59 20.68 9.40
CA LEU A 199 31.34 19.28 9.72
C LEU A 199 32.04 18.40 8.69
N HIS A 200 32.63 17.30 9.15
CA HIS A 200 33.19 16.32 8.23
C HIS A 200 32.07 15.65 7.42
N ASP A 201 32.37 15.20 6.20
CA ASP A 201 31.38 14.70 5.24
C ASP A 201 30.68 13.40 5.71
N ASP A 202 31.26 12.71 6.71
CA ASP A 202 30.71 11.50 7.33
C ASP A 202 29.71 11.78 8.46
N PHE A 203 29.49 13.05 8.82
CA PHE A 203 28.61 13.40 9.91
C PHE A 203 27.15 13.13 9.54
N THR A 204 26.41 12.43 10.39
CA THR A 204 24.95 12.29 10.26
C THR A 204 24.32 12.68 11.61
N PRO A 205 23.38 13.63 11.63
CA PRO A 205 22.74 14.04 12.88
C PRO A 205 21.86 12.90 13.43
N VAL A 206 21.81 12.79 14.75
CA VAL A 206 20.85 11.92 15.42
C VAL A 206 19.52 12.67 15.51
N THR A 207 18.47 12.14 14.89
CA THR A 207 17.16 12.83 14.80
C THR A 207 16.14 12.36 15.84
N SER A 208 16.38 11.24 16.51
CA SER A 208 15.45 10.67 17.49
C SER A 208 16.14 10.05 18.70
N ARG A 209 15.48 10.09 19.86
CA ARG A 209 15.85 9.36 21.08
C ARG A 209 14.62 8.92 21.88
N GLU A 210 14.83 8.04 22.85
CA GLU A 210 13.79 7.69 23.83
C GLU A 210 13.63 8.79 24.90
N VAL A 211 12.40 8.93 25.38
CA VAL A 211 12.11 9.76 26.56
C VAL A 211 12.84 9.19 27.79
N GLY A 212 13.49 10.06 28.55
CA GLY A 212 14.29 9.71 29.73
C GLY A 212 15.78 9.49 29.46
N ASP A 213 16.17 9.38 28.19
CA ASP A 213 17.57 9.15 27.82
C ASP A 213 18.37 10.45 27.67
N GLU A 214 19.50 10.52 28.36
CA GLU A 214 20.54 11.50 28.09
C GLU A 214 21.30 11.09 26.82
N LEU A 215 21.50 12.03 25.90
CA LEU A 215 22.14 11.74 24.62
C LEU A 215 23.53 12.37 24.55
N SER A 216 24.57 11.54 24.50
CA SER A 216 25.94 11.98 24.21
C SER A 216 26.21 11.86 22.71
N MET A 217 26.63 12.96 22.09
CA MET A 217 26.94 13.04 20.67
C MET A 217 28.40 13.38 20.45
N THR A 218 28.96 12.84 19.36
CA THR A 218 30.30 13.16 18.90
C THR A 218 30.22 13.84 17.54
N VAL A 219 30.85 15.00 17.42
CA VAL A 219 30.93 15.81 16.19
C VAL A 219 32.34 15.68 15.64
N HIS A 220 32.43 15.19 14.40
CA HIS A 220 33.66 15.14 13.63
C HIS A 220 33.71 16.36 12.71
N THR A 221 34.82 17.11 12.75
CA THR A 221 34.98 18.38 12.02
C THR A 221 36.14 18.34 11.04
N THR A 222 36.24 19.35 10.17
CA THR A 222 37.42 19.60 9.33
C THR A 222 37.76 21.08 9.38
N TYR A 223 39.04 21.41 9.56
CA TYR A 223 39.55 22.79 9.68
C TYR A 223 38.93 23.60 10.83
N ALA A 224 38.38 22.93 11.86
CA ALA A 224 37.81 23.59 13.03
C ALA A 224 38.75 23.43 14.25
N ASN A 225 39.12 24.56 14.85
CA ASN A 225 39.95 24.62 16.06
C ASN A 225 39.11 24.82 17.33
N ALA A 226 37.85 25.22 17.18
CA ALA A 226 36.89 25.39 18.26
C ALA A 226 35.49 25.05 17.77
N VAL A 227 34.71 24.44 18.66
CA VAL A 227 33.30 24.10 18.44
C VAL A 227 32.49 24.57 19.64
N GLU A 228 31.48 25.37 19.37
CA GLU A 228 30.44 25.72 20.32
C GLU A 228 29.15 25.02 19.91
N ILE A 229 28.42 24.49 20.90
CA ILE A 229 27.14 23.84 20.65
C ILE A 229 26.05 24.63 21.36
N GLU A 230 25.06 25.04 20.58
CA GLU A 230 23.84 25.68 21.05
C GLU A 230 22.66 24.71 20.90
N TRP A 231 21.73 24.75 21.84
CA TRP A 231 20.49 23.99 21.77
C TRP A 231 19.34 24.80 22.35
N ARG A 232 18.13 24.56 21.87
CA ARG A 232 16.91 25.22 22.32
C ARG A 232 15.74 24.24 22.37
N THR A 233 14.80 24.54 23.24
CA THR A 233 13.49 23.88 23.31
C THR A 233 12.45 24.68 22.52
N GLU A 234 11.23 24.17 22.46
CA GLU A 234 10.08 24.81 21.80
C GLU A 234 9.79 26.24 22.31
N ASP A 235 10.24 26.59 23.51
CA ASP A 235 10.17 27.94 24.08
C ASP A 235 11.13 28.95 23.43
N GLY A 236 12.03 28.49 22.56
CA GLY A 236 12.98 29.28 21.79
C GLY A 236 14.19 29.79 22.56
N ALA A 237 14.33 29.46 23.85
CA ALA A 237 15.46 29.89 24.66
C ALA A 237 16.73 29.12 24.26
N VAL A 238 17.74 29.84 23.75
CA VAL A 238 19.01 29.25 23.34
C VAL A 238 19.92 29.04 24.55
N MET A 239 20.37 27.82 24.73
CA MET A 239 21.27 27.34 25.77
C MET A 239 22.56 26.83 25.13
N GLN A 240 23.66 26.85 25.88
CA GLN A 240 24.95 26.29 25.43
C GLN A 240 25.21 24.95 26.10
N ALA A 241 25.71 23.98 25.34
CA ALA A 241 26.18 22.71 25.86
C ALA A 241 27.69 22.76 26.16
N VAL A 242 28.14 21.99 27.15
CA VAL A 242 29.57 21.84 27.43
C VAL A 242 30.17 20.89 26.40
N VAL A 243 31.17 21.39 25.65
CA VAL A 243 31.86 20.65 24.60
C VAL A 243 33.26 20.27 25.08
N ASN A 244 33.63 19.01 24.94
CA ASN A 244 34.96 18.49 25.28
C ASN A 244 35.63 17.92 24.02
N SER A 245 36.89 18.27 23.76
CA SER A 245 37.68 17.61 22.72
C SER A 245 38.17 16.25 23.23
N THR A 246 37.92 15.19 22.47
CA THR A 246 38.34 13.82 22.81
C THR A 246 39.58 13.37 22.01
N ALA A 247 39.71 13.88 20.79
CA ALA A 247 40.84 13.69 19.88
C ALA A 247 40.91 14.91 18.91
N PRO A 248 41.98 15.07 18.10
CA PRO A 248 42.00 16.08 17.05
C PRO A 248 40.75 15.95 16.17
N ASP A 249 40.07 17.06 15.90
CA ASP A 249 38.85 17.14 15.09
C ASP A 249 37.60 16.42 15.64
N TYR A 250 37.66 15.84 16.85
CA TYR A 250 36.52 15.17 17.51
C TYR A 250 36.08 15.88 18.79
N TRP A 251 34.79 16.23 18.83
CA TRP A 251 34.17 17.00 19.90
C TRP A 251 32.97 16.26 20.47
N GLN A 252 32.91 16.12 21.79
CA GLN A 252 31.83 15.42 22.46
C GLN A 252 31.03 16.40 23.31
N PHE A 253 29.70 16.31 23.22
CA PHE A 253 28.76 17.05 24.04
C PHE A 253 27.57 16.17 24.42
N THR A 254 26.77 16.66 25.36
CA THR A 254 25.63 15.91 25.88
C THR A 254 24.40 16.81 25.94
N LEU A 255 23.27 16.30 25.43
CA LEU A 255 21.96 16.94 25.57
C LEU A 255 21.16 16.27 26.70
N PRO A 256 20.49 17.07 27.55
CA PRO A 256 19.79 16.56 28.72
C PRO A 256 18.61 15.68 28.33
N ALA A 257 18.27 14.69 29.16
CA ALA A 257 17.09 13.88 28.99
C ALA A 257 15.79 14.71 29.09
N THR A 258 14.77 14.30 28.35
CA THR A 258 13.41 14.85 28.44
C THR A 258 12.51 13.90 29.21
N LEU A 259 11.53 14.44 29.94
CA LEU A 259 10.59 13.65 30.75
C LEU A 259 9.29 13.30 30.02
N THR A 260 9.03 13.98 28.90
CA THR A 260 7.87 13.81 28.04
C THR A 260 8.33 13.81 26.59
N PRO A 261 7.53 13.30 25.65
CA PRO A 261 7.78 13.52 24.23
C PRO A 261 7.94 15.01 23.94
N SER A 262 8.99 15.38 23.22
CA SER A 262 9.33 16.77 22.94
C SER A 262 10.39 16.88 21.86
N ILE A 263 10.46 18.04 21.21
CA ILE A 263 11.51 18.37 20.25
C ILE A 263 12.55 19.28 20.91
N ILE A 264 13.83 18.96 20.69
CA ILE A 264 14.96 19.86 20.94
C ILE A 264 15.63 20.13 19.62
N GLU A 265 16.05 21.37 19.41
CA GLU A 265 16.87 21.74 18.27
C GLU A 265 18.28 22.07 18.75
N TRP A 266 19.30 21.69 17.99
CA TRP A 266 20.68 22.01 18.32
C TRP A 266 21.49 22.35 17.07
N ARG A 267 22.53 23.15 17.23
CA ARG A 267 23.45 23.53 16.15
C ARG A 267 24.88 23.66 16.65
N ALA A 268 25.82 23.60 15.72
CA ALA A 268 27.23 23.84 15.99
C ALA A 268 27.69 25.16 15.35
N ILE A 269 28.50 25.90 16.09
CA ILE A 269 29.24 27.06 15.60
C ILE A 269 30.72 26.65 15.56
N LEU A 270 31.28 26.65 14.35
CA LEU A 270 32.59 26.10 14.03
C LEU A 270 33.54 27.25 13.68
N SER A 271 34.69 27.29 14.34
CA SER A 271 35.71 28.31 14.08
C SER A 271 37.08 27.68 13.88
N GLY A 272 37.86 28.24 12.96
CA GLY A 272 39.17 27.71 12.57
C GLY A 272 40.09 28.80 12.01
N GLU A 273 41.02 28.41 11.14
CA GLU A 273 41.88 29.37 10.44
C GLU A 273 41.17 30.08 9.29
N GLY A 274 40.22 29.41 8.64
CA GLY A 274 39.37 30.00 7.60
C GLY A 274 38.08 30.63 8.16
N PRO A 275 37.09 30.89 7.30
CA PRO A 275 35.81 31.45 7.73
C PRO A 275 35.09 30.52 8.72
N SER A 276 34.49 31.12 9.75
CA SER A 276 33.60 30.41 10.66
C SER A 276 32.31 29.96 9.95
N GLN A 277 31.71 28.89 10.44
CA GLN A 277 30.44 28.37 9.97
C GLN A 277 29.48 28.14 11.12
N THR A 278 28.20 28.30 10.82
CA THR A 278 27.12 27.91 11.73
C THR A 278 26.27 26.89 11.01
N THR A 279 26.12 25.70 11.60
CA THR A 279 25.28 24.67 11.02
C THR A 279 23.80 25.06 11.09
N PRO A 280 22.94 24.43 10.28
CA PRO A 280 21.50 24.44 10.52
C PRO A 280 21.14 23.97 11.93
N TRP A 281 19.91 24.25 12.34
CA TRP A 281 19.32 23.60 13.49
C TRP A 281 18.96 22.16 13.14
N PHE A 282 19.62 21.21 13.81
CA PHE A 282 19.28 19.79 13.76
C PHE A 282 18.21 19.49 14.79
N VAL A 283 17.16 18.80 14.35
CA VAL A 283 16.04 18.42 15.21
C VAL A 283 16.32 17.07 15.87
N LEU A 284 16.09 17.00 17.18
CA LEU A 284 16.12 15.77 17.98
C LEU A 284 14.75 15.57 18.63
N GLY A 285 13.96 14.66 18.06
CA GLY A 285 12.69 14.21 18.61
C GLY A 285 12.89 13.24 19.78
N SER A 286 12.24 13.51 20.91
CA SER A 286 12.13 12.56 22.00
C SER A 286 10.78 11.86 21.90
N GLN A 287 10.79 10.54 21.77
CA GLN A 287 9.59 9.74 21.57
C GLN A 287 9.52 8.60 22.58
N ILE A 288 8.30 8.11 22.82
CA ILE A 288 8.08 6.87 23.56
C ILE A 288 7.99 5.79 22.50
N THR A 289 8.95 4.87 22.43
CA THR A 289 8.81 3.71 21.55
C THR A 289 7.54 2.94 21.95
N PRO A 290 6.54 2.82 21.05
CA PRO A 290 5.37 2.01 21.32
C PRO A 290 5.78 0.56 21.51
N GLU A 291 5.17 -0.12 22.49
CA GLU A 291 5.42 -1.54 22.70
C GLU A 291 5.03 -2.31 21.42
N PRO A 292 5.85 -3.27 20.93
CA PRO A 292 5.55 -3.98 19.69
C PRO A 292 4.19 -4.68 19.81
N VAL A 293 3.25 -4.26 18.97
CA VAL A 293 1.90 -4.86 18.95
C VAL A 293 2.00 -6.25 18.33
N ASN A 294 1.44 -7.25 19.00
CA ASN A 294 1.34 -8.60 18.43
C ASN A 294 0.39 -8.59 17.22
N GLU A 295 0.93 -8.74 16.01
CA GLU A 295 0.19 -8.68 14.74
C GLU A 295 -0.63 -9.95 14.43
N MET A 296 -0.40 -11.05 15.17
CA MET A 296 -1.08 -12.33 14.93
C MET A 296 -2.62 -12.26 14.91
N PRO A 297 -3.31 -11.48 15.77
CA PRO A 297 -4.76 -11.34 15.72
C PRO A 297 -5.27 -10.68 14.43
N ILE A 298 -4.53 -9.70 13.89
CA ILE A 298 -4.90 -8.98 12.66
C ILE A 298 -4.78 -9.91 11.46
N TYR A 299 -3.67 -10.65 11.36
CA TYR A 299 -3.51 -11.66 10.32
C TYR A 299 -4.57 -12.77 10.40
N LEU A 300 -4.88 -13.24 11.62
CA LEU A 300 -5.91 -14.28 11.82
C LEU A 300 -7.30 -13.78 11.41
N GLN A 301 -7.62 -12.52 11.71
CA GLN A 301 -8.87 -11.89 11.27
C GLN A 301 -8.92 -11.74 9.74
N GLY A 302 -7.82 -11.34 9.11
CA GLY A 302 -7.72 -11.27 7.64
C GLY A 302 -7.93 -12.62 6.97
N VAL A 303 -7.29 -13.68 7.49
CA VAL A 303 -7.47 -15.06 7.00
C VAL A 303 -8.92 -15.53 7.20
N ALA A 304 -9.53 -15.27 8.36
CA ALA A 304 -10.92 -15.63 8.62
C ALA A 304 -11.89 -14.94 7.66
N MET A 305 -11.66 -13.65 7.36
CA MET A 305 -12.44 -12.91 6.37
C MET A 305 -12.25 -13.49 4.96
N GLY A 306 -11.02 -13.81 4.57
CA GLY A 306 -10.72 -14.44 3.29
C GLY A 306 -11.42 -15.79 3.11
N LEU A 307 -11.43 -16.63 4.15
CA LEU A 307 -12.14 -17.92 4.16
C LEU A 307 -13.66 -17.74 4.09
N LEU A 308 -14.21 -16.74 4.76
CA LEU A 308 -15.64 -16.41 4.71
C LEU A 308 -16.05 -16.00 3.30
N LEU A 309 -15.30 -15.10 2.68
CA LEU A 309 -15.55 -14.64 1.30
C LEU A 309 -15.39 -15.79 0.29
N PHE A 310 -14.34 -16.60 0.44
CA PHE A 310 -14.13 -17.78 -0.40
C PHE A 310 -15.27 -18.79 -0.26
N GLY A 311 -15.71 -19.08 0.97
CA GLY A 311 -16.86 -19.94 1.24
C GLY A 311 -18.15 -19.38 0.64
N ALA A 312 -18.36 -18.06 0.72
CA ALA A 312 -19.50 -17.41 0.09
C ALA A 312 -19.48 -17.56 -1.44
N VAL A 313 -18.32 -17.39 -2.09
CA VAL A 313 -18.16 -17.62 -3.54
C VAL A 313 -18.50 -19.07 -3.92
N LEU A 314 -17.99 -20.06 -3.17
CA LEU A 314 -18.30 -21.47 -3.45
C LEU A 314 -19.79 -21.80 -3.27
N LEU A 315 -20.45 -21.22 -2.26
CA LEU A 315 -21.88 -21.39 -2.03
C LEU A 315 -22.73 -20.74 -3.14
N LEU A 316 -22.24 -19.66 -3.74
CA LEU A 316 -22.86 -19.00 -4.89
C LEU A 316 -22.63 -19.76 -6.21
N GLN A 317 -21.49 -20.42 -6.37
CA GLN A 317 -21.18 -21.23 -7.55
C GLN A 317 -21.94 -22.57 -7.59
N LYS A 318 -22.37 -23.09 -6.43
CA LYS A 318 -23.09 -24.38 -6.36
C LYS A 318 -24.58 -24.25 -6.71
N GLN A 319 -24.88 -23.89 -7.96
CA GLN A 319 -26.19 -24.17 -8.56
C GLN A 319 -26.15 -24.26 -10.09
N SER A 320 -25.72 -25.42 -10.62
CA SER A 320 -26.43 -26.13 -11.71
C SER A 320 -25.73 -27.44 -12.08
N ILE A 321 -25.98 -28.52 -11.34
CA ILE A 321 -26.11 -29.86 -11.92
C ILE A 321 -27.22 -30.54 -11.11
N HIS A 322 -28.42 -30.65 -11.69
CA HIS A 322 -29.47 -31.54 -11.19
C HIS A 322 -29.13 -32.94 -11.75
N PRO A 323 -28.71 -33.92 -10.92
CA PRO A 323 -28.30 -35.23 -11.44
C PRO A 323 -29.47 -36.09 -11.94
N GLU A 324 -30.72 -35.64 -11.76
CA GLU A 324 -31.91 -36.46 -11.96
C GLU A 324 -32.54 -36.35 -13.37
N GLU A 325 -32.17 -35.34 -14.17
CA GLU A 325 -32.79 -35.11 -15.48
C GLU A 325 -31.93 -35.65 -16.65
N VAL A 326 -30.63 -35.81 -16.44
CA VAL A 326 -29.72 -36.35 -17.49
C VAL A 326 -29.79 -37.88 -17.57
N MET A 327 -30.12 -38.57 -16.47
CA MET A 327 -30.24 -40.04 -16.47
C MET A 327 -31.56 -40.57 -17.05
N LYS A 328 -32.60 -39.75 -17.18
CA LYS A 328 -33.91 -40.19 -17.69
C LYS A 328 -34.06 -40.17 -19.21
N ILE A 329 -33.07 -39.65 -19.94
CA ILE A 329 -33.13 -39.59 -21.41
C ILE A 329 -32.78 -40.97 -22.04
N TYR A 330 -32.18 -41.88 -21.28
CA TYR A 330 -31.80 -43.23 -21.75
C TYR A 330 -32.40 -44.36 -20.91
N ASP A 331 -33.31 -44.04 -19.99
CA ASP A 331 -33.97 -45.04 -19.14
C ASP A 331 -35.25 -45.55 -19.81
N GLU A 332 -35.09 -46.49 -20.75
CA GLU A 332 -36.17 -47.23 -21.42
C GLU A 332 -36.78 -48.33 -20.52
N THR A 333 -36.48 -48.37 -19.21
CA THR A 333 -36.98 -49.41 -18.30
C THR A 333 -38.50 -49.43 -18.20
N SER A 334 -39.17 -48.27 -18.32
CA SER A 334 -40.64 -48.19 -18.32
C SER A 334 -41.31 -48.73 -19.60
N THR A 335 -40.57 -48.81 -20.72
CA THR A 335 -41.05 -49.39 -21.97
C THR A 335 -40.93 -50.91 -21.96
N ILE A 336 -39.96 -51.47 -21.21
CA ILE A 336 -39.77 -52.91 -21.02
C ILE A 336 -40.78 -53.48 -20.00
N GLU A 337 -41.06 -52.79 -18.89
CA GLU A 337 -42.05 -53.25 -17.90
C GLU A 337 -43.49 -53.28 -18.45
N ALA A 338 -43.80 -52.48 -19.47
CA ALA A 338 -45.11 -52.49 -20.14
C ALA A 338 -45.29 -53.65 -21.13
N ILE A 339 -44.21 -54.31 -21.57
CA ILE A 339 -44.24 -55.50 -22.43
C ILE A 339 -44.28 -56.78 -21.58
N GLU A 340 -43.81 -56.73 -20.33
CA GLU A 340 -43.67 -57.91 -19.45
C GLU A 340 -44.97 -58.32 -18.72
N SER A 341 -46.03 -57.50 -18.75
CA SER A 341 -47.29 -57.80 -18.05
C SER A 341 -48.40 -58.44 -18.88
N ASN A 342 -48.14 -58.82 -20.14
CA ASN A 342 -49.16 -59.49 -20.96
C ASN A 342 -48.68 -60.83 -21.55
N GLN A 343 -48.87 -61.86 -20.72
CA GLN A 343 -49.10 -63.26 -21.09
C GLN A 343 -47.95 -64.04 -21.74
N THR A 344 -47.46 -65.03 -21.00
CA THR A 344 -47.23 -66.36 -21.57
C THR A 344 -48.12 -67.34 -20.81
N PRO A 345 -48.76 -68.28 -21.51
CA PRO A 345 -48.63 -69.66 -21.05
C PRO A 345 -47.90 -70.48 -22.11
N GLU A 346 -46.83 -71.12 -21.66
CA GLU A 346 -46.06 -72.22 -22.26
C GLU A 346 -45.58 -72.07 -23.71
N GLN A 347 -44.27 -71.84 -23.89
CA GLN A 347 -43.41 -72.64 -24.80
C GLN A 347 -41.98 -72.69 -24.24
N THR A 348 -41.58 -73.91 -23.82
CA THR A 348 -40.28 -74.62 -23.92
C THR A 348 -38.96 -73.81 -23.89
N PRO A 349 -37.89 -74.25 -23.18
CA PRO A 349 -36.57 -73.60 -23.24
C PRO A 349 -36.11 -73.50 -24.69
N PRO A 350 -35.35 -72.45 -25.08
CA PRO A 350 -35.04 -72.18 -26.47
C PRO A 350 -34.45 -73.43 -27.09
N SER A 351 -35.22 -74.08 -27.96
CA SER A 351 -34.75 -75.25 -28.70
C SER A 351 -33.57 -74.76 -29.53
N ALA A 352 -32.41 -75.39 -29.34
CA ALA A 352 -31.26 -75.18 -30.19
C ALA A 352 -31.71 -75.23 -31.67
N ALA A 353 -31.20 -74.32 -32.50
CA ALA A 353 -31.47 -74.33 -33.92
C ALA A 353 -31.12 -75.73 -34.50
N PRO A 354 -31.92 -76.28 -35.42
CA PRO A 354 -31.64 -77.60 -35.97
C PRO A 354 -30.25 -77.60 -36.61
N LEU A 355 -29.44 -78.61 -36.26
CA LEU A 355 -28.12 -78.78 -36.86
C LEU A 355 -28.26 -79.05 -38.36
N PRO A 356 -27.41 -78.45 -39.22
CA PRO A 356 -27.32 -78.81 -40.63
C PRO A 356 -26.99 -80.30 -40.80
N GLU A 357 -27.38 -80.91 -41.92
CA GLU A 357 -27.12 -82.34 -42.18
C GLU A 357 -25.62 -82.71 -42.15
N ASP A 358 -24.73 -81.74 -42.38
CA ASP A 358 -23.26 -81.89 -42.33
C ASP A 358 -22.64 -81.62 -40.94
N GLY A 359 -23.45 -81.31 -39.91
CA GLY A 359 -23.01 -81.01 -38.55
C GLY A 359 -22.70 -79.51 -38.30
N LEU A 360 -22.03 -79.22 -37.17
CA LEU A 360 -21.64 -77.86 -36.81
C LEU A 360 -20.65 -77.26 -37.82
N PRO A 361 -20.73 -75.96 -38.15
CA PRO A 361 -19.77 -75.31 -39.05
C PRO A 361 -18.32 -75.42 -38.53
N PRO A 362 -17.30 -75.46 -39.41
CA PRO A 362 -15.91 -75.57 -38.99
C PRO A 362 -15.51 -74.48 -37.99
N GLY A 363 -15.08 -74.88 -36.80
CA GLY A 363 -14.65 -73.98 -35.72
C GLY A 363 -15.73 -73.56 -34.73
N TRP A 364 -16.97 -74.05 -34.85
CA TRP A 364 -18.06 -73.75 -33.92
C TRP A 364 -18.21 -74.80 -32.82
N THR A 365 -18.52 -74.34 -31.60
CA THR A 365 -18.88 -75.20 -30.47
C THR A 365 -20.40 -75.34 -30.32
N GLU A 366 -20.83 -76.40 -29.63
CA GLU A 366 -22.25 -76.67 -29.32
C GLU A 366 -22.93 -75.50 -28.60
N GLU A 367 -22.20 -74.85 -27.67
CA GLU A 367 -22.71 -73.73 -26.89
C GLU A 367 -22.86 -72.48 -27.77
N GLN A 368 -21.91 -72.21 -28.67
CA GLN A 368 -22.04 -71.12 -29.64
C GLN A 368 -23.23 -71.34 -30.59
N TRP A 369 -23.51 -72.59 -30.97
CA TRP A 369 -24.66 -72.92 -31.79
C TRP A 369 -26.00 -72.72 -31.07
N GLN A 370 -26.08 -73.04 -29.78
CA GLN A 370 -27.28 -72.82 -28.98
C GLN A 370 -27.69 -71.35 -28.93
N TRP A 371 -26.73 -70.43 -28.90
CA TRP A 371 -26.99 -69.00 -28.84
C TRP A 371 -27.11 -68.33 -30.22
N TYR A 372 -26.29 -68.72 -31.20
CA TYR A 372 -26.15 -68.00 -32.48
C TYR A 372 -26.46 -68.83 -33.73
N GLY A 373 -26.85 -70.11 -33.59
CA GLY A 373 -27.15 -70.99 -34.74
C GLY A 373 -28.32 -70.51 -35.61
N HIS A 374 -29.26 -69.76 -35.03
CA HIS A 374 -30.37 -69.16 -35.78
C HIS A 374 -29.90 -68.02 -36.70
N GLU A 375 -28.87 -67.24 -36.31
CA GLU A 375 -28.27 -66.20 -37.16
C GLU A 375 -27.38 -66.79 -38.26
N TYR A 376 -26.72 -67.91 -37.98
CA TYR A 376 -25.97 -68.65 -39.00
C TYR A 376 -26.89 -69.17 -40.12
N LEU A 377 -28.04 -69.77 -39.75
CA LEU A 377 -29.05 -70.22 -40.72
C LEU A 377 -29.71 -69.04 -41.47
N ALA A 378 -29.78 -67.86 -40.87
CA ALA A 378 -30.26 -66.63 -41.51
C ALA A 378 -29.25 -66.01 -42.47
N GLY A 379 -28.04 -66.57 -42.61
CA GLY A 379 -27.01 -66.15 -43.57
C GLY A 379 -26.11 -65.01 -43.10
N THR A 380 -26.16 -64.63 -41.82
CA THR A 380 -25.37 -63.50 -41.28
C THR A 380 -23.87 -63.81 -41.16
N TYR A 381 -23.52 -65.10 -41.04
CA TYR A 381 -22.13 -65.57 -40.84
C TYR A 381 -21.65 -66.54 -41.93
N GLY A 382 -22.37 -66.64 -43.05
CA GLY A 382 -22.02 -67.51 -44.16
C GLY A 382 -22.37 -66.90 -45.50
N GLY A 383 -21.37 -66.46 -46.27
CA GLY A 383 -21.57 -66.12 -47.67
C GLY A 383 -20.52 -65.25 -48.36
N ASP A 384 -19.22 -65.49 -48.16
CA ASP A 384 -18.24 -65.16 -49.20
C ASP A 384 -18.31 -66.25 -50.29
N GLY A 385 -18.98 -65.89 -51.39
CA GLY A 385 -18.75 -66.36 -52.76
C GLY A 385 -18.75 -67.87 -53.06
N GLN A 386 -19.90 -68.40 -53.48
CA GLN A 386 -20.17 -68.79 -54.88
C GLN A 386 -21.56 -69.43 -55.02
#